data_AF-A0A1L9AXT3-F1
#
_entry.id   AF-A0A1L9AXT3-F1
#
_cell.length_a   1.000
_cell.length_b   1.000
_cell.length_c   1.000
_cell.angle_alpha   90.00
_cell.angle_beta   90.00
_cell.angle_gamma   90.00
#
_symmetry.space_group_name_H-M   'P 1'
#
loop_
_entity.id
_entity.type
_entity.pdbx_description
1 polymer ?
#
loop_
_entity_poly.entity_id
_entity_poly.type
_entity_poly.pdbx_seq_one_letter_code
_entity_poly.pdbx_strand_id
1 'polypeptide(L)' 'MDTIHGFALEKETWRGEDVFYARGLPGSAVVSERFVHFVERHHLTNMLLTPTEEYTWDPLQLGPPRPVL' A
#
# COMPACT_ATOMS: atom_id res chain seq x y z
N MET A 1 7.46 14.83 10.45
CA MET A 1 6.80 13.64 9.88
C MET A 1 6.91 13.81 8.39
N ASP A 2 7.47 12.82 7.71
CA ASP A 2 7.80 12.92 6.28
C ASP A 2 6.62 12.39 5.45
N THR A 3 6.36 13.02 4.30
CA THR A 3 5.33 12.60 3.36
C THR A 3 5.82 11.39 2.56
N ILE A 4 4.96 10.38 2.39
CA ILE A 4 5.26 9.19 1.57
C ILE A 4 4.72 9.44 0.16
N HIS A 5 5.60 9.45 -0.83
CA HIS A 5 5.27 9.74 -2.24
C HIS A 5 5.15 8.48 -3.12
N GLY A 6 5.25 7.30 -2.53
CA GLY A 6 5.15 6.03 -3.24
C GLY A 6 5.95 4.93 -2.56
N PHE A 7 5.96 3.76 -3.20
CA PHE A 7 6.59 2.56 -2.68
C PHE A 7 7.51 1.96 -3.74
N ALA A 8 8.58 1.32 -3.29
CA ALA A 8 9.47 0.56 -4.13
C ALA A 8 9.81 -0.77 -3.45
N LEU A 9 9.87 -1.85 -4.24
CA LEU A 9 10.39 -3.14 -3.80
C LEU A 9 11.87 -3.23 -4.15
N GLU A 10 12.70 -3.50 -3.15
CA GLU A 10 14.11 -3.85 -3.35
C GLU A 10 14.18 -5.26 -3.95
N LYS A 11 14.38 -5.33 -5.27
CA LYS A 11 14.27 -6.58 -6.05
C LYS A 11 15.08 -7.75 -5.49
N GLU A 12 16.27 -7.49 -4.95
CA GLU A 12 17.16 -8.53 -4.40
C GLU A 12 16.72 -9.05 -3.02
N THR A 13 15.81 -8.35 -2.36
CA THR A 13 15.28 -8.73 -1.05
C THR A 13 13.95 -9.48 -1.15
N TRP A 14 13.29 -9.43 -2.31
CA TRP A 14 12.01 -10.09 -2.52
C TRP A 14 12.21 -11.56 -2.89
N ARG A 15 11.52 -12.45 -2.17
CA ARG A 15 11.60 -13.91 -2.38
C ARG A 15 10.27 -14.50 -2.82
N GLY A 16 9.35 -13.66 -3.30
CA GLY A 16 8.02 -14.07 -3.72
C GLY A 16 6.97 -14.01 -2.61
N GLU A 17 7.23 -13.28 -1.52
CA GLU A 17 6.22 -12.97 -0.51
C GLU A 17 5.08 -12.13 -1.11
N ASP A 18 3.90 -12.21 -0.50
CA ASP A 18 2.69 -11.50 -0.94
C ASP A 18 2.25 -10.39 0.03
N VAL A 19 2.79 -10.36 1.24
CA VAL A 19 2.44 -9.41 2.31
C VAL A 19 3.74 -8.85 2.90
N PHE A 20 3.82 -7.53 2.97
CA PHE A 20 5.02 -6.80 3.39
C PHE A 20 4.67 -5.68 4.37
N TYR A 21 5.64 -5.32 5.19
CA TYR A 21 5.59 -4.08 5.96
C TYR A 21 6.58 -3.09 5.35
N ALA A 22 6.07 -1.99 4.81
CA ALA A 22 6.91 -0.96 4.22
C ALA A 22 7.70 -0.23 5.31
N ARG A 23 9.00 -0.05 5.09
CA ARG A 23 9.83 0.81 5.96
C ARG A 23 9.36 2.26 5.80
N GLY A 24 9.15 2.95 6.91
CA GLY A 24 8.68 4.34 6.91
C GLY A 24 7.16 4.52 6.88
N LEU A 25 6.37 3.43 6.72
CA LEU A 25 4.91 3.47 6.82
C LEU A 25 4.43 2.66 8.04
N PRO A 26 4.22 3.29 9.20
CA PRO A 26 3.74 2.57 10.38
C PRO A 26 2.29 2.12 10.19
N GLY A 27 2.02 0.84 10.45
CA GLY A 27 0.67 0.31 10.65
C GLY A 27 -0.06 -0.20 9.40
N SER A 28 0.45 0.05 8.19
CA SER A 28 -0.16 -0.44 6.94
C SER A 28 0.68 -1.53 6.29
N ALA A 29 0.06 -2.66 5.96
CA ALA A 29 0.68 -3.68 5.14
C ALA A 29 0.56 -3.31 3.65
N VAL A 30 1.59 -3.63 2.88
CA VAL A 30 1.58 -3.58 1.41
C VAL A 30 1.44 -5.01 0.92
N VAL A 31 0.63 -5.25 -0.10
CA VAL A 31 0.37 -6.58 -0.63
C VAL A 31 0.59 -6.65 -2.13
N SER A 32 0.91 -7.83 -2.65
CA SER A 32 1.01 -8.06 -4.09
C SER A 32 -0.39 -8.14 -4.73
N GLU A 33 -0.48 -7.96 -6.04
CA GLU A 33 -1.72 -8.24 -6.80
C GLU A 33 -2.15 -9.71 -6.67
N ARG A 34 -1.21 -10.65 -6.51
CA ARG A 34 -1.53 -12.07 -6.31
C ARG A 34 -2.30 -12.29 -5.01
N PHE A 35 -2.01 -11.52 -3.97
CA PHE A 35 -2.77 -11.53 -2.73
C PHE A 35 -4.22 -11.06 -2.93
N VAL A 36 -4.44 -10.05 -3.77
CA VAL A 36 -5.79 -9.55 -4.08
C VAL A 36 -6.66 -10.66 -4.66
N HIS A 37 -6.14 -11.39 -5.66
CA HIS A 37 -6.83 -12.53 -6.25
C HIS A 37 -7.09 -13.67 -5.23
N PHE A 38 -6.21 -13.84 -4.25
CA PHE A 38 -6.40 -14.80 -3.16
C PHE A 38 -7.55 -14.38 -2.23
N VAL A 39 -7.60 -13.10 -1.83
CA VAL A 39 -8.68 -12.53 -1.03
C VAL A 39 -10.04 -12.71 -1.71
N GLU A 40 -10.12 -12.40 -3.01
CA GLU A 40 -11.33 -12.54 -3.82
C GLU A 40 -11.79 -13.99 -3.90
N ARG A 41 -10.88 -14.92 -4.22
CA ARG A 41 -11.17 -16.34 -4.35
C ARG A 41 -11.70 -16.95 -3.06
N HIS A 42 -11.18 -16.50 -1.92
CA HIS A 42 -11.51 -17.04 -0.61
C HIS A 42 -12.58 -16.22 0.13
N HIS A 43 -13.14 -15.17 -0.51
CA HIS A 43 -14.15 -14.29 0.07
C HIS A 43 -13.77 -13.73 1.45
N LEU A 44 -12.50 -13.34 1.61
CA LEU A 44 -12.06 -12.71 2.85
C LEU A 44 -12.67 -11.31 2.96
N THR A 45 -13.06 -10.93 4.18
CA THR A 45 -13.75 -9.67 4.48
C THR A 45 -12.96 -8.82 5.49
N ASN A 46 -13.47 -7.63 5.81
CA ASN A 46 -12.88 -6.70 6.77
C ASN A 46 -11.47 -6.20 6.36
N MET A 47 -11.28 -5.92 5.07
CA MET A 47 -10.06 -5.34 4.50
C MET A 47 -10.41 -4.19 3.57
N LEU A 48 -9.57 -3.16 3.55
CA LEU A 48 -9.58 -2.11 2.53
C LEU A 48 -8.27 -2.21 1.75
N LEU A 49 -8.35 -2.60 0.48
CA LEU A 49 -7.22 -2.68 -0.43
C LEU A 49 -7.26 -1.46 -1.36
N THR A 50 -6.23 -0.64 -1.31
CA THR A 50 -6.08 0.56 -2.15
C THR A 50 -4.91 0.34 -3.09
N PRO A 51 -5.07 0.57 -4.41
CA PRO A 51 -3.94 0.58 -5.33
C PRO A 51 -2.83 1.49 -4.81
N THR A 52 -1.59 1.06 -4.99
CA THR A 52 -0.45 1.76 -4.38
C THR A 52 -0.27 3.15 -5.00
N GLU A 53 -0.64 3.28 -6.28
CA GLU A 53 -0.66 4.51 -7.07
C GLU A 53 -1.68 5.54 -6.55
N GLU A 54 -2.70 5.09 -5.83
CA GLU A 54 -3.79 5.91 -5.29
C GLU A 54 -3.59 6.21 -3.79
N TYR A 55 -2.60 5.58 -3.15
CA TYR A 55 -2.37 5.73 -1.73
C TYR A 55 -1.57 7.00 -1.41
N THR A 56 -2.23 7.94 -0.71
CA THR A 56 -1.59 9.13 -0.12
C THR A 56 -1.75 9.12 1.38
N TRP A 57 -0.64 9.09 2.13
CA TRP A 57 -0.64 9.33 3.57
C TRP A 57 -0.19 10.77 3.86
N ASP A 58 -1.17 11.64 4.12
CA ASP A 58 -0.94 13.05 4.49
C ASP A 58 -1.74 13.40 5.76
N PRO A 59 -1.28 12.97 6.95
CA PRO A 59 -2.00 13.19 8.20
C PRO A 59 -2.07 14.68 8.59
N LEU A 60 -1.16 15.51 8.07
CA LEU A 60 -1.09 16.93 8.37
C LEU A 60 -1.74 17.81 7.29
N GLN A 61 -2.18 17.22 6.17
CA GLN A 61 -2.77 17.91 5.02
C GLN A 61 -1.87 19.02 4.46
N LEU A 62 -0.56 18.79 4.44
CA LEU A 62 0.44 19.78 3.99
C LEU A 62 0.81 19.59 2.51
N GLY A 63 0.37 18.50 1.88
CA GLY A 63 0.54 18.27 0.45
C GLY A 63 -0.35 19.19 -0.39
N PRO A 64 -0.08 19.32 -1.70
CA PRO A 64 -0.98 20.01 -2.62
C PRO A 64 -2.37 19.35 -2.57
N PRO A 65 -3.47 20.13 -2.74
CA PRO A 65 -4.81 19.59 -2.72
C PRO A 65 -4.96 18.46 -3.74
N ARG A 66 -5.59 17.36 -3.33
CA ARG A 66 -5.85 16.23 -4.24
C ARG A 66 -6.70 16.71 -5.43
N PRO A 67 -6.38 16.30 -6.67
CA PRO A 67 -7.24 16.57 -7.81
C PRO A 67 -8.65 16.07 -7.52
N VAL A 68 -9.66 16.89 -7.81
CA VAL A 68 -11.05 16.44 -7.77
C VAL A 68 -11.26 15.59 -9.03
N LEU A 69 -11.57 14.31 -8.85
CA LEU A 69 -12.00 13.41 -9.93
C LEU A 69 -13.44 13.76 -10.36
#